data_AF-A0A4Z2CNW7-F1
#
_entry.id   AF-A0A4Z2CNW7-F1
#
_cell.length_a   1.000
_cell.length_b   1.000
_cell.length_c   1.000
_cell.angle_alpha   90.00
_cell.angle_beta   90.00
_cell.angle_gamma   90.00
#
_symmetry.space_group_name_H-M   'P 1'
#
loop_
_entity.id
_entity.type
_entity.pdbx_description
1 polymer ?
#
loop_
_entity_poly.entity_id
_entity_poly.type
_entity_poly.pdbx_seq_one_letter_code
_entity_poly.pdbx_strand_id
1 'polypeptide(L)'
;MYNVNFTIASLSRYNCIYVTSHVYSSIISSRTCWNCKRLLKDLDFFCECGKVQPVNTNWSYFEVLGYSNPQPIIDVADLSDRMRQSQKLLHPDKFSGKSPYEKKLALDASAFINKAYSCLQKPVERYEYILRLHGMSTDNLDLRKSGDLDFLSEVMDKREKVEEVVPRDFGLQVFEEVY
;
A
#
# COMPACT_ATOMS: atom_id res chain seq x y z
N MET A 1 31.78 -5.77 9.37
CA MET A 1 31.69 -6.96 10.25
C MET A 1 31.17 -6.50 11.60
N TYR A 2 29.90 -6.72 11.92
CA TYR A 2 29.42 -6.61 13.29
C TYR A 2 28.43 -7.74 13.58
N ASN A 3 28.71 -8.44 14.67
CA ASN A 3 28.07 -9.68 15.12
C ASN A 3 26.61 -9.46 15.53
N VAL A 4 25.75 -10.38 15.14
CA VAL A 4 24.36 -10.54 15.61
C VAL A 4 24.33 -11.68 16.61
N ASN A 5 24.09 -11.37 17.89
CA ASN A 5 23.78 -12.38 18.89
C ASN A 5 22.26 -12.43 19.09
N PHE A 6 21.66 -13.56 18.73
CA PHE A 6 20.25 -13.86 18.95
C PHE A 6 20.10 -14.59 20.30
N THR A 7 19.26 -14.05 21.19
CA THR A 7 18.77 -14.77 22.38
C THR A 7 17.29 -15.03 22.20
N ILE A 8 16.93 -16.30 22.01
CA ILE A 8 15.54 -16.78 21.99
C ILE A 8 15.14 -16.99 23.45
N ALA A 9 14.26 -16.14 23.98
CA ALA A 9 13.52 -16.44 25.20
C ALA A 9 12.10 -16.88 24.80
N SER A 10 11.77 -18.14 25.05
CA SER A 10 10.40 -18.65 24.96
C SER A 10 9.64 -18.23 26.21
N LEU A 11 8.37 -17.82 26.07
CA LEU A 11 7.30 -17.95 27.07
C LEU A 11 5.92 -17.70 26.42
N SER A 12 4.88 -18.20 27.07
CA SER A 12 3.63 -18.73 26.52
C SER A 12 2.46 -17.76 26.19
N ARG A 13 1.61 -18.23 25.27
CA ARG A 13 0.12 -18.20 25.22
C ARG A 13 -0.69 -16.95 24.86
N TYR A 14 -0.07 -15.82 24.56
CA TYR A 14 -0.68 -14.79 23.71
C TYR A 14 0.37 -14.32 22.71
N ASN A 15 0.45 -15.01 21.58
CA ASN A 15 1.53 -14.83 20.61
C ASN A 15 1.25 -13.61 19.71
N CYS A 16 1.19 -12.41 20.30
CA CYS A 16 1.43 -11.20 19.54
C CYS A 16 2.95 -11.04 19.47
N ILE A 17 3.55 -11.64 18.45
CA ILE A 17 4.95 -11.42 18.13
C ILE A 17 5.04 -9.99 17.61
N TYR A 18 5.21 -9.02 18.50
CA TYR A 18 5.81 -7.75 18.15
C TYR A 18 7.26 -8.06 17.74
N VAL A 19 7.48 -8.35 16.46
CA VAL A 19 8.82 -8.32 15.90
C VAL A 19 9.24 -6.85 15.89
N THR A 20 9.79 -6.40 17.00
CA THR A 20 10.46 -5.10 17.07
C THR A 20 11.70 -5.14 16.20
N SER A 21 11.93 -4.00 15.52
CA SER A 21 13.14 -3.62 14.80
C SER A 21 13.48 -4.42 13.54
N HIS A 22 12.71 -4.21 12.48
CA HIS A 22 13.37 -3.79 11.25
C HIS A 22 13.43 -2.27 11.30
N VAL A 23 14.61 -1.75 11.65
CA VAL A 23 14.95 -0.36 11.39
C VAL A 23 14.84 -0.21 9.88
N TYR A 24 13.72 0.31 9.39
CA TYR A 24 13.61 0.80 8.02
C TYR A 24 14.47 2.06 7.99
N SER A 25 15.79 1.83 7.95
CA SER A 25 16.77 2.88 7.73
C SER A 25 16.38 3.49 6.41
N SER A 26 15.87 4.71 6.45
CA SER A 26 15.69 5.55 5.29
C SER A 26 17.08 5.78 4.72
N ILE A 27 17.58 4.82 3.91
CA ILE A 27 18.71 5.06 3.04
C ILE A 27 18.27 6.26 2.22
N ILE A 28 18.94 7.39 2.43
CA ILE A 28 18.67 8.62 1.70
C ILE A 28 19.13 8.35 0.27
N SER A 29 18.25 7.70 -0.48
CA SER A 29 18.42 7.49 -1.90
C SER A 29 18.24 8.85 -2.57
N SER A 30 19.20 9.21 -3.41
CA SER A 30 19.20 10.48 -4.14
C SER A 30 19.23 10.18 -5.62
N ARG A 31 18.52 10.99 -6.40
CA ARG A 31 18.49 10.90 -7.86
C ARG A 31 18.69 12.28 -8.48
N THR A 32 18.95 12.31 -9.78
CA THR A 32 19.13 13.56 -10.53
C THR A 32 17.84 13.99 -11.22
N CYS A 33 17.58 15.29 -11.21
CA CYS A 33 16.42 15.88 -11.87
C CYS A 33 16.53 15.73 -13.38
N TRP A 34 15.47 15.28 -14.06
CA TRP A 34 15.46 15.15 -15.51
C TRP A 34 15.69 16.49 -16.24
N ASN A 35 15.22 17.60 -15.66
CA ASN A 35 15.28 18.93 -16.24
C ASN A 35 16.57 19.71 -15.87
N CYS A 36 16.81 19.96 -14.57
CA CYS A 36 17.91 20.83 -14.12
C CYS A 36 19.18 20.08 -13.68
N LYS A 37 19.16 18.75 -13.69
CA LYS A 37 20.28 17.86 -13.28
C LYS A 37 20.76 17.98 -11.83
N ARG A 38 20.09 18.77 -10.98
CA ARG A 38 20.35 18.81 -9.53
C ARG A 38 19.96 17.51 -8.84
N LEU A 39 20.60 17.23 -7.71
CA LEU A 39 20.24 16.14 -6.81
C LEU A 39 18.94 16.47 -6.07
N LEU A 40 18.10 15.47 -5.91
CA LEU A 40 16.88 15.50 -5.09
C LEU A 40 16.76 14.19 -4.32
N LYS A 41 15.95 14.19 -3.25
CA LYS A 41 15.60 12.94 -2.57
C LYS A 41 14.80 12.08 -3.53
N ASP A 42 14.97 10.77 -3.44
CA ASP A 42 14.29 9.86 -4.35
C ASP A 42 12.78 10.06 -4.30
N LEU A 43 12.18 10.10 -3.10
CA LEU A 43 10.73 10.23 -2.91
C LEU A 43 10.12 11.62 -3.22
N ASP A 44 10.91 12.59 -3.66
CA ASP A 44 10.37 13.90 -4.01
C ASP A 44 9.71 13.89 -5.39
N PHE A 45 8.41 14.24 -5.42
CA PHE A 45 7.64 14.41 -6.65
C PHE A 45 7.99 15.68 -7.43
N PHE A 46 8.58 16.68 -6.76
CA PHE A 46 8.94 17.96 -7.35
C PHE A 46 10.40 18.26 -7.07
N CYS A 47 11.10 18.79 -8.08
CA CYS A 47 12.41 19.39 -7.88
C CYS A 47 12.27 20.88 -7.51
N GLU A 48 13.28 21.47 -6.88
CA GLU A 48 13.39 22.91 -6.62
C GLU A 48 13.28 23.78 -7.88
N CYS A 49 13.54 23.23 -9.08
CA CYS A 49 13.31 23.92 -10.34
C CYS A 49 11.82 24.00 -10.73
N GLY A 50 10.91 23.50 -9.89
CA GLY A 50 9.46 23.50 -10.09
C GLY A 50 8.94 22.43 -11.04
N LYS A 51 9.80 21.50 -11.51
CA LYS A 51 9.40 20.42 -12.41
C LYS A 51 8.99 19.17 -11.63
N VAL A 52 7.84 18.61 -12.00
CA VAL A 52 7.39 17.29 -11.56
C VAL A 52 8.38 16.22 -12.01
N GLN A 53 8.66 15.24 -11.17
CA GLN A 53 9.66 14.21 -11.37
C GLN A 53 9.00 12.84 -11.59
N PRO A 54 9.65 11.92 -12.32
CA PRO A 54 9.12 10.58 -12.52
C PRO A 54 8.97 9.82 -11.20
N VAL A 55 7.91 9.01 -11.10
CA VAL A 55 7.73 8.08 -9.99
C VAL A 55 8.61 6.86 -10.14
N ASN A 56 9.07 6.32 -9.01
CA ASN A 56 9.77 5.04 -8.98
C ASN A 56 8.78 3.94 -8.57
N THR A 57 8.80 2.81 -9.27
CA THR A 57 7.97 1.65 -8.93
C THR A 57 8.37 0.98 -7.62
N ASN A 58 9.58 1.24 -7.13
CA ASN A 58 10.12 0.62 -5.92
C ASN A 58 9.75 1.38 -4.64
N TRP A 59 9.09 2.54 -4.73
CA TRP A 59 8.66 3.26 -3.54
C TRP A 59 7.56 2.51 -2.79
N SER A 60 7.62 2.57 -1.46
CA SER A 60 6.53 2.05 -0.67
C SER A 60 5.30 2.97 -0.78
N TYR A 61 4.11 2.37 -0.80
CA TYR A 61 2.84 3.09 -0.71
C TYR A 61 2.74 3.90 0.59
N PHE A 62 3.34 3.40 1.67
CA PHE A 62 3.41 4.10 2.95
C PHE A 62 4.22 5.39 2.82
N GLU A 63 5.43 5.31 2.27
CA GLU A 63 6.33 6.45 2.17
C GLU A 63 5.76 7.53 1.24
N VAL A 64 5.12 7.14 0.14
CA VAL A 64 4.49 8.08 -0.81
C VAL A 64 3.31 8.83 -0.21
N LEU A 65 2.58 8.23 0.73
CA LEU A 65 1.53 8.91 1.50
C LEU A 65 2.06 9.58 2.78
N GLY A 66 3.38 9.63 2.97
CA GLY A 66 4.03 10.36 4.05
C GLY A 66 4.09 9.62 5.38
N TYR A 67 3.99 8.29 5.36
CA TYR A 67 4.29 7.45 6.52
C TYR A 67 5.76 7.06 6.54
N SER A 68 6.42 7.18 7.69
CA SER A 68 7.84 6.84 7.81
C SER A 68 8.12 5.33 7.79
N ASN A 69 7.14 4.51 8.19
CA ASN A 69 7.26 3.05 8.25
C ASN A 69 5.92 2.40 7.90
N PRO A 70 5.91 1.15 7.39
CA PRO A 70 4.69 0.37 7.24
C PRO A 70 3.92 0.27 8.56
N GLN A 71 2.62 0.55 8.54
CA GLN A 71 1.74 0.50 9.70
C GLN A 71 0.57 -0.47 9.44
N PRO A 72 0.34 -1.48 10.30
CA PRO A 72 -0.81 -2.37 10.16
C PRO A 72 -2.14 -1.65 10.42
N ILE A 73 -2.14 -0.72 11.37
CA ILE A 73 -3.30 0.07 11.75
C ILE A 73 -3.06 1.51 11.31
N ILE A 74 -3.97 2.04 10.50
CA ILE A 74 -3.93 3.39 9.95
C ILE A 74 -5.32 4.01 10.17
N ASP A 75 -5.34 5.27 10.57
CA ASP A 75 -6.55 6.10 10.53
C ASP A 75 -6.91 6.42 9.07
N VAL A 76 -8.08 5.94 8.65
CA VAL A 76 -8.57 6.12 7.27
C VAL A 76 -8.81 7.61 6.97
N ALA A 77 -9.20 8.41 7.97
CA ALA A 77 -9.40 9.85 7.77
C ALA A 77 -8.07 10.56 7.44
N ASP A 78 -7.02 10.31 8.23
CA ASP A 78 -5.67 10.83 7.98
C ASP A 78 -5.12 10.35 6.62
N LEU A 79 -5.36 9.07 6.27
CA LEU A 79 -4.99 8.52 4.97
C LEU A 79 -5.66 9.28 3.80
N SER A 80 -6.97 9.54 3.91
CA SER A 80 -7.73 10.30 2.91
C SER A 80 -7.23 11.75 2.80
N ASP A 81 -6.92 12.40 3.93
CA ASP A 81 -6.40 13.76 3.95
C ASP A 81 -5.03 13.85 3.27
N ARG A 82 -4.12 12.92 3.56
CA ARG A 82 -2.80 12.82 2.90
C ARG A 82 -2.94 12.62 1.40
N MET A 83 -3.80 11.70 0.97
CA MET A 83 -4.10 11.47 -0.44
C MET A 83 -4.61 12.75 -1.11
N ARG A 84 -5.55 13.46 -0.48
CA ARG A 84 -6.13 14.70 -1.01
C ARG A 84 -5.08 15.81 -1.12
N GLN A 85 -4.19 15.94 -0.14
CA GLN A 85 -3.09 16.91 -0.18
C GLN A 85 -2.14 16.63 -1.35
N SER A 86 -1.74 15.37 -1.54
CA SER A 86 -0.87 14.98 -2.65
C SER A 86 -1.56 15.16 -4.01
N GLN A 87 -2.83 14.77 -4.15
CA GLN A 87 -3.61 14.98 -5.36
C GLN A 87 -3.79 16.47 -5.67
N LYS A 88 -4.00 17.32 -4.66
CA LYS A 88 -4.07 18.77 -4.87
C LYS A 88 -2.79 19.32 -5.53
N LEU A 89 -1.63 18.71 -5.32
CA LEU A 89 -0.38 19.12 -5.94
C LEU A 89 -0.16 18.50 -7.33
N LEU A 90 -0.56 17.24 -7.50
CA LEU A 90 -0.21 16.40 -8.65
C LEU A 90 -1.35 16.16 -9.66
N HIS A 91 -2.55 16.70 -9.40
CA HIS A 91 -3.71 16.49 -10.27
C HIS A 91 -3.41 16.90 -11.73
N PRO A 92 -3.72 16.07 -12.74
CA PRO A 92 -3.39 16.33 -14.14
C PRO A 92 -3.95 17.66 -14.66
N ASP A 93 -5.09 18.13 -14.15
CA ASP A 93 -5.69 19.41 -14.53
C ASP A 93 -4.75 20.61 -14.31
N LYS A 94 -3.90 20.56 -13.27
CA LYS A 94 -2.91 21.60 -13.01
C LYS A 94 -1.79 21.65 -14.06
N PHE A 95 -1.63 20.57 -14.82
CA PHE A 95 -0.62 20.41 -15.85
C PHE A 95 -1.21 20.53 -17.25
N SER A 96 -2.52 20.80 -17.40
CA SER A 96 -3.21 20.99 -18.69
C SER A 96 -2.53 22.02 -19.63
N GLY A 97 -1.88 23.06 -19.09
CA GLY A 97 -1.09 24.04 -19.85
C GLY A 97 0.41 23.78 -19.93
N LYS A 98 0.92 22.66 -19.37
CA LYS A 98 2.36 22.33 -19.30
C LYS A 98 2.79 21.44 -20.48
N SER A 99 4.09 21.13 -20.54
CA SER A 99 4.64 20.25 -21.58
C SER A 99 3.98 18.86 -21.54
N PRO A 100 3.88 18.15 -22.69
CA PRO A 100 3.32 16.80 -22.74
C PRO A 100 4.02 15.82 -21.78
N TYR A 101 5.34 15.98 -21.61
CA TYR A 101 6.10 15.17 -20.67
C TYR A 101 5.70 15.44 -19.22
N GLU A 102 5.59 16.70 -18.80
CA GLU A 102 5.12 17.03 -17.44
C GLU A 102 3.69 16.54 -17.17
N LYS A 103 2.80 16.63 -18.16
CA LYS A 103 1.45 16.06 -18.05
C LYS A 103 1.47 14.56 -17.78
N LYS A 104 2.30 13.82 -18.52
CA LYS A 104 2.48 12.39 -18.34
C LYS A 104 3.02 12.08 -16.93
N LEU A 105 4.05 12.80 -16.49
CA LEU A 105 4.61 12.59 -15.15
C LEU A 105 3.59 12.87 -14.03
N ALA A 106 2.78 13.91 -14.16
CA ALA A 106 1.71 14.20 -13.22
C ALA A 106 0.61 13.12 -13.22
N LEU A 107 0.24 12.62 -14.40
CA LEU A 107 -0.71 11.51 -14.54
C LEU A 107 -0.19 10.24 -13.86
N ASP A 108 1.07 9.85 -14.14
CA ASP A 108 1.70 8.67 -13.56
C ASP A 108 1.79 8.79 -12.03
N ALA A 109 2.14 9.98 -11.53
CA ALA A 109 2.20 10.27 -10.09
C ALA A 109 0.82 10.19 -9.41
N SER A 110 -0.20 10.79 -10.01
CA SER A 110 -1.57 10.73 -9.51
C SER A 110 -2.10 9.30 -9.49
N ALA A 111 -1.84 8.52 -10.55
CA ALA A 111 -2.21 7.11 -10.62
C ALA A 111 -1.51 6.28 -9.55
N PHE A 112 -0.23 6.54 -9.28
CA PHE A 112 0.53 5.86 -8.23
C PHE A 112 -0.06 6.15 -6.83
N ILE A 113 -0.37 7.41 -6.54
CA ILE A 113 -1.01 7.82 -5.27
C ILE A 113 -2.37 7.14 -5.09
N ASN A 114 -3.17 7.05 -6.15
CA ASN A 114 -4.48 6.39 -6.08
C ASN A 114 -4.36 4.89 -5.81
N LYS A 115 -3.38 4.22 -6.43
CA LYS A 115 -3.07 2.81 -6.14
C LYS A 115 -2.62 2.61 -4.69
N ALA A 116 -1.73 3.48 -4.20
CA ALA A 116 -1.28 3.45 -2.81
C ALA A 116 -2.46 3.64 -1.85
N TYR A 117 -3.33 4.62 -2.10
CA TYR A 117 -4.52 4.87 -1.29
C TYR A 117 -5.48 3.67 -1.28
N SER A 118 -5.85 3.14 -2.45
CA SER A 118 -6.76 1.99 -2.54
C SER A 118 -6.24 0.78 -1.76
N CYS A 119 -4.95 0.48 -1.90
CA CYS A 119 -4.31 -0.65 -1.22
C CYS A 119 -4.28 -0.45 0.30
N LEU A 120 -3.91 0.75 0.76
CA LEU A 120 -3.78 1.04 2.19
C LEU A 120 -5.13 1.30 2.87
N GLN A 121 -6.18 1.69 2.14
CA GLN A 121 -7.51 1.93 2.71
C GLN A 121 -8.15 0.62 3.21
N LYS A 122 -8.02 -0.46 2.43
CA LYS A 122 -8.64 -1.76 2.75
C LYS A 122 -7.75 -2.57 3.69
N PRO A 123 -8.27 -3.04 4.84
CA PRO A 123 -7.44 -3.76 5.83
C PRO A 123 -6.74 -4.98 5.24
N VAL A 124 -7.46 -5.84 4.51
CA VAL A 124 -6.91 -7.08 3.94
C VAL A 124 -5.76 -6.79 2.97
N GLU A 125 -6.00 -5.93 1.96
CA GLU A 125 -4.98 -5.55 0.97
C GLU A 125 -3.75 -4.89 1.63
N ARG A 126 -3.97 -4.08 2.67
CA ARG A 126 -2.89 -3.47 3.45
C ARG A 126 -2.03 -4.52 4.15
N TYR A 127 -2.62 -5.50 4.81
CA TYR A 127 -1.87 -6.57 5.47
C TYR A 127 -1.09 -7.41 4.45
N GLU A 128 -1.71 -7.78 3.33
CA GLU A 128 -1.02 -8.49 2.24
C GLU A 128 0.14 -7.68 1.66
N TYR A 129 -0.04 -6.36 1.53
CA TYR A 129 1.02 -5.47 1.09
C TYR A 129 2.19 -5.41 2.09
N ILE A 130 1.91 -5.30 3.40
CA ILE A 130 2.94 -5.36 4.45
C ILE A 130 3.69 -6.69 4.39
N LEU A 131 2.99 -7.82 4.23
CA LEU A 131 3.61 -9.13 4.08
C LEU A 131 4.54 -9.17 2.85
N ARG A 132 4.10 -8.61 1.71
CA ARG A 132 4.92 -8.51 0.50
C ARG A 132 6.18 -7.67 0.69
N LEU A 133 6.11 -6.58 1.46
CA LEU A 133 7.30 -5.78 1.82
C LEU A 133 8.32 -6.59 2.62
N HIS A 134 7.88 -7.61 3.37
CA HIS A 134 8.74 -8.55 4.09
C HIS A 134 9.09 -9.80 3.28
N GLY A 135 8.78 -9.85 1.97
CA GLY A 135 9.07 -10.99 1.11
C GLY A 135 8.15 -12.20 1.31
N MET A 136 7.01 -12.02 1.98
CA MET A 136 5.99 -13.05 2.18
C MET A 136 4.83 -12.87 1.19
N SER A 137 4.28 -13.96 0.66
CA SER A 137 3.10 -13.97 -0.22
C SER A 137 1.96 -14.78 0.40
N THR A 138 0.72 -14.31 0.20
CA THR A 138 -0.52 -14.97 0.61
C THR A 138 -1.13 -15.82 -0.52
N ASP A 139 -0.55 -15.85 -1.72
CA ASP A 139 -1.13 -16.50 -2.91
C ASP A 139 -1.28 -18.02 -2.77
N ASN A 140 -0.50 -18.64 -1.86
CA ASN A 140 -0.51 -20.08 -1.62
C ASN A 140 -1.23 -20.47 -0.32
N LEU A 141 -1.98 -19.55 0.30
CA LEU A 141 -2.73 -19.84 1.52
C LEU A 141 -4.00 -20.62 1.18
N ASP A 142 -3.92 -21.94 1.21
CA ASP A 142 -5.09 -22.80 1.10
C ASP A 142 -5.78 -22.88 2.48
N LEU A 143 -6.87 -22.14 2.66
CA LEU A 143 -7.70 -22.18 3.87
C LEU A 143 -8.14 -23.60 4.23
N ARG A 144 -8.29 -24.51 3.25
CA ARG A 144 -8.65 -25.91 3.50
C ARG A 144 -7.54 -26.69 4.20
N LYS A 145 -6.30 -26.20 4.15
CA LYS A 145 -5.13 -26.76 4.83
C LYS A 145 -4.91 -26.18 6.23
N SER A 146 -5.67 -25.15 6.62
CA SER A 146 -5.53 -24.53 7.95
C SER A 146 -5.91 -25.47 9.10
N GLY A 147 -6.70 -26.52 8.81
CA GLY A 147 -7.09 -27.54 9.80
C GLY A 147 -8.10 -27.06 10.85
N ASP A 148 -8.57 -25.81 10.76
CA ASP A 148 -9.54 -25.23 11.69
C ASP A 148 -10.96 -25.54 11.24
N LEU A 149 -11.48 -26.67 11.73
CA LEU A 149 -12.83 -27.16 11.41
C LEU A 149 -13.92 -26.22 11.94
N ASP A 150 -13.69 -25.58 13.08
CA ASP A 150 -14.67 -24.68 13.70
C ASP A 150 -14.82 -23.41 12.85
N PHE A 151 -13.70 -22.82 12.42
CA PHE A 151 -13.72 -21.69 11.49
C PHE A 151 -14.37 -22.06 10.14
N LEU A 152 -14.06 -23.25 9.62
CA LEU A 152 -14.65 -23.71 8.35
C LEU A 152 -16.17 -23.88 8.47
N SER A 153 -16.66 -24.44 9.58
CA SER A 153 -18.10 -24.56 9.84
C SER A 153 -18.77 -23.19 9.88
N GLU A 154 -18.19 -22.23 10.60
CA GLU A 154 -18.72 -20.86 10.67
C GLU A 154 -18.79 -20.20 9.27
N VAL A 155 -17.78 -20.42 8.44
CA VAL A 155 -17.76 -19.92 7.05
C VAL A 155 -18.87 -20.56 6.21
N MET A 156 -19.11 -21.86 6.36
CA MET A 156 -20.19 -22.56 5.64
C MET A 156 -21.57 -22.07 6.07
N ASP A 157 -21.82 -21.97 7.37
CA ASP A 157 -23.09 -21.48 7.93
C ASP A 157 -23.40 -20.05 7.47
N LYS A 158 -22.38 -19.18 7.38
CA LYS A 158 -22.53 -17.82 6.85
C LYS A 158 -22.84 -17.82 5.35
N ARG A 159 -22.26 -18.73 4.57
CA ARG A 159 -22.55 -18.85 3.13
C ARG A 159 -23.98 -19.30 2.89
N GLU A 160 -24.47 -20.27 3.64
CA GLU A 160 -25.86 -20.76 3.54
C GLU A 160 -26.86 -19.62 3.77
N LYS A 161 -26.68 -18.83 4.84
CA LYS A 161 -27.54 -17.67 5.13
C LYS A 161 -27.53 -16.60 4.04
N VAL A 162 -26.42 -16.42 3.31
CA VAL A 162 -26.34 -15.49 2.17
C VAL A 162 -27.11 -16.05 0.98
N GLU A 163 -27.01 -17.34 0.70
CA GLU A 163 -27.74 -18.00 -0.39
C GLU A 163 -29.26 -17.98 -0.18
N GLU A 164 -29.74 -18.00 1.07
CA GLU A 164 -31.17 -17.86 1.39
C GLU A 164 -31.72 -16.47 1.03
N VAL A 165 -30.92 -15.42 1.17
CA VAL A 165 -31.36 -14.02 0.97
C VAL A 165 -31.10 -13.55 -0.47
N VAL A 166 -30.02 -14.03 -1.09
CA VAL A 166 -29.63 -13.68 -2.46
C VAL A 166 -29.55 -14.96 -3.28
N PRO A 167 -30.59 -15.28 -4.08
CA PRO A 167 -30.55 -16.42 -4.98
C PRO A 167 -29.33 -16.33 -5.89
N ARG A 168 -28.68 -17.46 -6.17
CA ARG A 168 -27.43 -17.56 -6.96
C ARG A 168 -27.43 -16.76 -8.28
N ASP A 169 -28.60 -16.51 -8.86
CA ASP A 169 -28.76 -15.77 -10.12
C ASP A 169 -28.64 -14.23 -10.01
N PHE A 170 -28.58 -13.65 -8.80
CA PHE A 170 -28.38 -12.20 -8.61
C PHE A 170 -26.90 -11.77 -8.51
N GLY A 171 -25.97 -12.71 -8.39
CA GLY A 171 -24.56 -12.45 -8.01
C GLY A 171 -23.63 -11.93 -9.12
N LEU A 172 -24.09 -11.83 -10.36
CA LEU A 172 -23.27 -11.41 -11.51
C LEU A 172 -23.46 -9.95 -11.95
N GLN A 173 -24.35 -9.17 -11.31
CA GLN A 173 -24.62 -7.78 -11.70
C GLN A 173 -24.16 -6.73 -10.68
N VAL A 174 -23.68 -7.10 -9.48
CA VAL A 174 -23.40 -6.12 -8.41
C VAL A 174 -21.94 -5.62 -8.39
N PHE A 175 -21.06 -6.11 -9.27
CA PHE A 175 -19.63 -5.72 -9.30
C PHE A 175 -19.20 -4.93 -10.55
N GLU A 176 -20.13 -4.46 -11.40
CA GLU A 176 -19.78 -3.66 -12.58
C GLU A 176 -20.23 -2.18 -12.54
N GLU A 177 -20.83 -1.71 -11.46
CA GLU A 177 -21.21 -0.28 -11.32
C GLU A 177 -20.34 0.50 -10.34
N VAL A 178 -19.01 0.42 -10.47
CA VAL A 178 -18.11 1.51 -10.05
C VAL A 178 -16.88 1.57 -10.98
N TYR A 179 -17.07 1.99 -12.24
CA TYR A 179 -16.04 2.64 -13.06
C TYR A 179 -16.69 3.66 -14.00
#